data_AF-A0A9P0FBE8-F1
#
_entry.id   AF-A0A9P0FBE8-F1
#
_cell.length_a   1.000
_cell.length_b   1.000
_cell.length_c   1.000
_cell.angle_alpha   90.00
_cell.angle_beta   90.00
_cell.angle_gamma   90.00
#
_symmetry.space_group_name_H-M   'P 1'
#
loop_
_entity.id
_entity.type
_entity.pdbx_description
1 polymer ?
#
loop_
_entity_poly.entity_id
_entity_poly.type
_entity_poly.pdbx_seq_one_letter_code
_entity_poly.pdbx_strand_id
1 'polypeptide(L)'
;MGRPKNETKWEQIEKALLLHKDSIIRDCTIVPRTDEIWAVISNQIANAASAYSLWTSVKKNYNNIQNTLKLPPIQLSCNGANETLEFAYSSDEDVEQCSPDRENHPDCDYENFDFDKKLFSVNLTSDEFMNLLPHKENYKRTGAMNESRKSNQRHYIVFQQRHWTRLLYNKLDPQLRALQIPCSIIFKRNKFYASGVKNYATMEANCRECGADFLCIIKDLPEEDHNTRIDVFMKKECLISHKHDMVRPISDAFRQQISQKLVDTNIAPSQYRRLMAAKSKIDGPVPKLGALRQAKYELVKKQRLDNDPIMAIWKMKVESNYAGAIQNIGLDPFFVYFWDNTQIHAYNKFCESEYSKICVDATGGVVHKIKKTT
;
A
#
# COMPACT_ATOMS: atom_id res chain seq x y z
N MET A 1 -51.45 -14.77 -21.56
CA MET A 1 -50.80 -15.35 -22.76
C MET A 1 -49.30 -15.32 -22.55
N GLY A 2 -48.62 -16.32 -23.11
CA GLY A 2 -47.26 -16.70 -22.74
C GLY A 2 -46.20 -15.60 -22.88
N ARG A 3 -45.17 -15.78 -22.04
CA ARG A 3 -43.83 -15.17 -22.08
C ARG A 3 -43.29 -14.91 -23.50
N PRO A 4 -42.54 -13.82 -23.71
CA PRO A 4 -41.44 -13.88 -24.67
C PRO A 4 -40.14 -13.18 -24.21
N LYS A 5 -39.12 -14.04 -24.11
CA LYS A 5 -37.67 -13.89 -24.39
C LYS A 5 -37.12 -12.48 -24.67
N ASN A 6 -36.03 -12.08 -24.00
CA ASN A 6 -34.64 -12.54 -24.22
C ASN A 6 -34.19 -12.23 -25.67
N GLU A 7 -33.09 -11.47 -25.82
CA GLU A 7 -32.49 -10.83 -27.05
C GLU A 7 -32.90 -9.37 -27.39
N THR A 8 -34.06 -8.89 -26.93
CA THR A 8 -34.68 -7.63 -27.35
C THR A 8 -34.30 -6.36 -26.57
N LYS A 9 -33.62 -6.47 -25.41
CA LYS A 9 -33.40 -5.33 -24.50
C LYS A 9 -32.36 -4.32 -24.98
N TRP A 10 -31.26 -4.76 -25.58
CA TRP A 10 -30.12 -3.88 -25.86
C TRP A 10 -30.33 -3.05 -27.13
N GLU A 11 -30.86 -3.65 -28.18
CA GLU A 11 -31.23 -2.92 -29.40
C GLU A 11 -32.31 -1.85 -29.13
N GLN A 12 -33.19 -2.11 -28.16
CA GLN A 12 -34.15 -1.13 -27.66
C GLN A 12 -33.45 0.03 -26.92
N ILE A 13 -32.44 -0.27 -26.10
CA ILE A 13 -31.62 0.74 -25.42
C ILE A 13 -30.84 1.60 -26.41
N GLU A 14 -30.20 0.99 -27.40
CA GLU A 14 -29.41 1.70 -28.41
C GLU A 14 -30.27 2.60 -29.29
N LYS A 15 -31.42 2.10 -29.76
CA LYS A 15 -32.40 2.93 -30.50
C LYS A 15 -32.92 4.09 -29.65
N ALA A 16 -33.22 3.87 -28.37
CA ALA A 16 -33.70 4.92 -27.48
C ALA A 16 -32.63 5.99 -27.20
N LEU A 17 -31.36 5.59 -27.04
CA LEU A 17 -30.24 6.52 -26.84
C LEU A 17 -29.94 7.34 -28.09
N LEU A 18 -30.05 6.75 -29.29
CA LEU A 18 -29.89 7.47 -30.56
C LEU A 18 -31.03 8.47 -30.80
N LEU A 19 -32.26 8.10 -30.42
CA LEU A 19 -33.44 8.95 -30.60
C LEU A 19 -33.34 10.26 -29.79
N HIS A 20 -32.75 10.20 -28.60
CA HIS A 20 -32.59 11.36 -27.70
C HIS A 20 -31.20 11.99 -27.76
N LYS A 21 -30.42 11.70 -28.80
CA LYS A 21 -29.01 12.11 -28.92
C LYS A 21 -28.77 13.59 -28.64
N ASP A 22 -29.56 14.48 -29.25
CA ASP A 22 -29.37 15.94 -29.13
C ASP A 22 -29.81 16.47 -27.76
N SER A 23 -30.68 15.73 -27.06
CA SER A 23 -31.07 16.01 -25.68
C SER A 23 -30.06 15.46 -24.67
N ILE A 24 -29.30 14.42 -25.04
CA ILE A 24 -28.20 13.82 -24.28
C ILE A 24 -26.89 14.60 -24.45
N ILE A 25 -26.71 15.28 -25.58
CA ILE A 25 -25.51 16.07 -25.90
C ILE A 25 -25.92 17.52 -26.09
N ARG A 26 -25.69 18.35 -25.06
CA ARG A 26 -25.89 19.80 -25.14
C ARG A 26 -24.52 20.46 -25.06
N ASP A 27 -24.29 21.45 -25.92
CA ASP A 27 -23.03 22.21 -25.98
C ASP A 27 -21.78 21.32 -26.05
N CYS A 28 -21.82 20.29 -26.90
CA CYS A 28 -20.73 19.31 -27.12
C CYS A 28 -20.32 18.49 -25.88
N THR A 29 -21.16 18.43 -24.85
CA THR A 29 -20.91 17.66 -23.63
C THR A 29 -22.07 16.74 -23.29
N ILE A 30 -21.77 15.58 -22.69
CA ILE A 30 -22.81 14.65 -22.24
C ILE A 30 -23.51 15.26 -21.04
N VAL A 31 -24.83 15.40 -21.12
CA VAL A 31 -25.64 15.95 -20.04
C VAL A 31 -25.46 15.15 -18.74
N PRO A 32 -25.48 15.81 -17.59
CA PRO A 32 -25.15 15.19 -16.31
C PRO A 32 -26.13 14.07 -15.98
N ARG A 33 -25.70 13.17 -15.09
CA ARG A 33 -26.47 11.99 -14.63
C ARG A 33 -27.89 12.34 -14.18
N THR A 34 -28.05 13.52 -13.60
CA THR A 34 -29.30 13.99 -13.00
C THR A 34 -30.26 14.59 -14.01
N ASP A 35 -29.86 14.76 -15.27
CA ASP A 35 -30.75 15.26 -16.31
C ASP A 35 -31.91 14.28 -16.51
N GLU A 36 -33.12 14.83 -16.52
CA GLU A 36 -34.38 14.05 -16.58
C GLU A 36 -34.44 13.18 -17.83
N ILE A 37 -33.69 13.54 -18.88
CA ILE A 37 -33.59 12.75 -20.10
C ILE A 37 -33.21 11.29 -19.84
N TRP A 38 -32.38 11.01 -18.83
CA TRP A 38 -32.00 9.63 -18.48
C TRP A 38 -33.15 8.84 -17.87
N ALA A 39 -34.00 9.50 -17.07
CA ALA A 39 -35.20 8.90 -16.52
C ALA A 39 -36.28 8.72 -17.59
N VAL A 40 -36.42 9.69 -18.50
CA VAL A 40 -37.30 9.60 -19.67
C VAL A 40 -36.92 8.41 -20.55
N ILE A 41 -35.63 8.26 -20.90
CA ILE A 41 -35.12 7.13 -21.69
C ILE A 41 -35.31 5.82 -20.94
N SER A 42 -34.98 5.77 -19.63
CA SER A 42 -35.19 4.61 -18.77
C SER A 42 -36.65 4.16 -18.76
N ASN A 43 -37.58 5.10 -18.60
CA ASN A 43 -39.01 4.82 -18.63
C ASN A 43 -39.48 4.36 -20.02
N GLN A 44 -38.93 4.94 -21.09
CA GLN A 44 -39.27 4.59 -22.48
C GLN A 44 -38.88 3.15 -22.83
N ILE A 45 -37.79 2.64 -22.27
CA ILE A 45 -37.39 1.23 -22.41
C ILE A 45 -38.01 0.34 -21.31
N ALA A 46 -39.10 0.76 -20.68
CA ALA A 46 -39.79 0.04 -19.60
C ALA A 46 -38.87 -0.34 -18.43
N ASN A 47 -37.94 0.56 -18.08
CA ASN A 47 -36.90 0.37 -17.06
C ASN A 47 -36.01 -0.86 -17.32
N ALA A 48 -35.85 -1.25 -18.59
CA ALA A 48 -34.91 -2.29 -18.99
C ALA A 48 -33.47 -2.02 -18.55
N ALA A 49 -33.07 -0.74 -18.49
CA ALA A 49 -31.86 -0.23 -17.88
C ALA A 49 -32.17 1.08 -17.15
N SER A 50 -31.62 1.25 -15.94
CA SER A 50 -31.88 2.45 -15.13
C SER A 50 -31.21 3.69 -15.73
N ALA A 51 -31.78 4.86 -15.47
CA ALA A 51 -31.22 6.17 -15.82
C ALA A 51 -29.71 6.29 -15.52
N TYR A 52 -29.28 5.75 -14.37
CA TYR A 52 -27.87 5.72 -13.99
C TYR A 52 -27.01 4.81 -14.87
N SER A 53 -27.51 3.61 -15.19
CA SER A 53 -26.82 2.65 -16.05
C SER A 53 -26.65 3.21 -17.46
N LEU A 54 -27.70 3.87 -17.98
CA LEU A 54 -27.69 4.55 -19.27
C LEU A 54 -26.62 5.66 -19.31
N TRP A 55 -26.66 6.58 -18.34
CA TRP A 55 -25.66 7.65 -18.26
C TRP A 55 -24.23 7.12 -18.11
N THR A 56 -24.02 6.11 -17.27
CA THR A 56 -22.69 5.52 -17.05
C THR A 56 -22.17 4.87 -18.34
N SER A 57 -23.05 4.20 -19.09
CA SER A 57 -22.72 3.58 -20.37
C SER A 57 -22.34 4.60 -21.43
N VAL A 58 -23.05 5.73 -21.49
CA VAL A 58 -22.70 6.83 -22.39
C VAL A 58 -21.40 7.51 -21.94
N LYS A 59 -21.21 7.81 -20.65
CA LYS A 59 -20.02 8.55 -20.16
C LYS A 59 -18.72 7.74 -20.18
N LYS A 60 -18.78 6.45 -19.90
CA LYS A 60 -17.61 5.54 -19.95
C LYS A 60 -17.43 4.87 -21.31
N ASN A 61 -18.27 5.21 -22.29
CA ASN A 61 -18.26 4.66 -23.63
C ASN A 61 -18.43 3.12 -23.68
N TYR A 62 -19.28 2.56 -22.82
CA TYR A 62 -19.60 1.13 -22.91
C TYR A 62 -20.30 0.84 -24.24
N ASN A 63 -20.01 -0.32 -24.84
CA ASN A 63 -20.50 -0.73 -26.17
C ASN A 63 -20.25 0.31 -27.29
N ASN A 64 -19.19 1.13 -27.15
CA ASN A 64 -18.84 2.18 -28.11
C ASN A 64 -19.96 3.21 -28.36
N ILE A 65 -20.84 3.41 -27.37
CA ILE A 65 -21.99 4.31 -27.50
C ILE A 65 -21.58 5.75 -27.84
N GLN A 66 -20.44 6.25 -27.36
CA GLN A 66 -19.95 7.59 -27.76
C GLN A 66 -19.56 7.67 -29.23
N ASN A 67 -19.09 6.57 -29.81
CA ASN A 67 -18.79 6.49 -31.25
C ASN A 67 -20.10 6.45 -32.05
N THR A 68 -21.08 5.68 -31.56
CA THR A 68 -22.44 5.63 -32.12
C THR A 68 -23.14 6.99 -32.04
N LEU A 69 -22.92 7.75 -30.96
CA LEU A 69 -23.44 9.11 -30.76
C LEU A 69 -22.56 10.20 -31.40
N LYS A 70 -21.37 9.87 -31.94
CA LYS A 70 -20.42 10.78 -32.63
C LYS A 70 -19.95 12.00 -31.81
N LEU A 71 -19.38 11.80 -30.61
CA LEU A 71 -18.80 12.85 -29.77
C LEU A 71 -17.29 13.09 -30.02
N PRO A 72 -16.76 14.33 -29.88
CA PRO A 72 -15.32 14.60 -29.96
C PRO A 72 -14.56 14.25 -28.65
N PRO A 73 -13.25 13.94 -28.73
CA PRO A 73 -12.43 13.48 -27.59
C PRO A 73 -12.05 14.61 -26.61
N ILE A 74 -12.14 14.34 -25.29
CA ILE A 74 -11.88 15.30 -24.19
C ILE A 74 -10.40 15.24 -23.72
N GLN A 75 -9.73 16.39 -23.53
CA GLN A 75 -8.36 16.52 -22.97
C GLN A 75 -8.32 16.86 -21.46
N LEU A 76 -7.32 16.33 -20.72
CA LEU A 76 -7.03 16.60 -19.29
C LEU A 76 -5.80 17.50 -19.08
N SER A 77 -5.78 18.39 -18.08
CA SER A 77 -4.55 19.01 -17.51
C SER A 77 -4.68 19.31 -15.99
N CYS A 78 -3.53 19.43 -15.31
CA CYS A 78 -3.35 19.58 -13.85
C CYS A 78 -2.51 20.82 -13.48
N ASN A 79 -2.71 21.43 -12.29
CA ASN A 79 -1.74 22.16 -11.43
C ASN A 79 -2.44 22.69 -10.14
N GLY A 80 -1.71 22.88 -9.03
CA GLY A 80 -2.27 23.26 -7.71
C GLY A 80 -1.48 24.33 -6.93
N ALA A 81 -1.92 24.72 -5.72
CA ALA A 81 -1.15 25.25 -4.55
C ALA A 81 -2.06 25.83 -3.43
N ASN A 82 -1.65 25.61 -2.16
CA ASN A 82 -1.79 26.32 -0.84
C ASN A 82 -3.12 27.01 -0.44
N GLU A 83 -3.60 27.06 0.83
CA GLU A 83 -2.98 27.57 2.08
C GLU A 83 -3.87 27.26 3.33
N THR A 84 -3.41 27.65 4.53
CA THR A 84 -3.64 27.12 5.90
C THR A 84 -4.69 27.88 6.78
N LEU A 85 -5.00 27.33 7.98
CA LEU A 85 -5.54 27.89 9.28
C LEU A 85 -6.90 27.31 9.77
N GLU A 86 -6.93 26.52 10.87
CA GLU A 86 -7.21 26.85 12.32
C GLU A 86 -8.71 27.07 12.62
N PHE A 87 -9.38 26.67 13.72
CA PHE A 87 -9.19 25.84 14.93
C PHE A 87 -10.61 25.63 15.56
N ALA A 88 -10.73 24.78 16.59
CA ALA A 88 -11.70 24.82 17.71
C ALA A 88 -13.13 24.19 17.61
N TYR A 89 -13.26 23.04 18.30
CA TYR A 89 -14.13 22.70 19.46
C TYR A 89 -15.68 22.73 19.47
N SER A 90 -16.19 21.85 20.35
CA SER A 90 -17.55 21.67 20.94
C SER A 90 -18.52 20.80 20.14
N SER A 91 -19.01 19.64 20.59
CA SER A 91 -19.54 19.09 21.87
C SER A 91 -21.04 18.84 21.72
N ASP A 92 -21.49 17.76 22.34
CA ASP A 92 -22.86 17.41 22.73
C ASP A 92 -23.72 16.76 21.62
N GLU A 93 -23.90 15.43 21.70
CA GLU A 93 -24.98 14.75 22.43
C GLU A 93 -26.34 14.96 21.75
N ASP A 94 -26.86 13.95 21.05
CA ASP A 94 -27.91 13.12 21.63
C ASP A 94 -28.41 12.01 20.70
N VAL A 95 -28.88 10.97 21.38
CA VAL A 95 -29.41 9.70 20.90
C VAL A 95 -30.83 9.89 20.38
N GLU A 96 -31.15 9.36 19.19
CA GLU A 96 -32.56 9.04 18.88
C GLU A 96 -32.70 7.83 17.96
N GLN A 97 -33.71 7.03 18.32
CA GLN A 97 -33.98 5.66 17.89
C GLN A 97 -34.59 5.54 16.49
N CYS A 98 -34.42 4.34 15.93
CA CYS A 98 -34.82 3.88 14.61
C CYS A 98 -36.25 4.22 14.15
N SER A 99 -36.38 4.46 12.84
CA SER A 99 -37.60 4.19 12.05
C SER A 99 -37.25 3.27 10.86
N PRO A 100 -38.18 2.42 10.38
CA PRO A 100 -37.89 1.29 9.51
C PRO A 100 -38.13 1.65 8.04
N ASP A 101 -37.21 2.41 7.44
CA ASP A 101 -37.29 2.70 6.01
C ASP A 101 -36.40 1.75 5.20
N ARG A 102 -37.09 0.91 4.41
CA ARG A 102 -36.55 0.10 3.32
C ARG A 102 -35.89 1.02 2.29
N GLU A 103 -34.64 1.38 2.53
CA GLU A 103 -33.78 1.94 1.49
C GLU A 103 -33.11 0.79 0.73
N ASN A 104 -33.50 0.66 -0.54
CA ASN A 104 -32.82 -0.14 -1.56
C ASN A 104 -31.33 0.24 -1.60
N HIS A 105 -30.56 -0.50 -0.81
CA HIS A 105 -29.11 -0.53 -0.85
C HIS A 105 -28.69 -1.04 -2.24
N PRO A 106 -27.67 -0.46 -2.91
CA PRO A 106 -27.18 -1.02 -4.16
C PRO A 106 -26.73 -2.44 -3.85
N ASP A 107 -27.47 -3.39 -4.41
CA ASP A 107 -27.25 -4.81 -4.26
C ASP A 107 -25.82 -5.12 -4.66
N CYS A 108 -25.14 -5.72 -3.69
CA CYS A 108 -23.97 -6.50 -3.92
C CYS A 108 -24.41 -7.76 -4.66
N ASP A 109 -24.14 -7.85 -5.97
CA ASP A 109 -24.31 -9.06 -6.79
C ASP A 109 -23.38 -10.19 -6.30
N TYR A 110 -23.67 -10.76 -5.13
CA TYR A 110 -22.98 -11.92 -4.55
C TYR A 110 -23.72 -13.23 -4.79
N GLU A 111 -24.96 -13.19 -5.30
CA GLU A 111 -25.79 -14.38 -5.48
C GLU A 111 -25.42 -15.21 -6.72
N ASN A 112 -24.62 -14.66 -7.64
CA ASN A 112 -24.14 -15.35 -8.85
C ASN A 112 -22.61 -15.48 -8.91
N PHE A 113 -21.94 -15.53 -7.75
CA PHE A 113 -20.50 -15.79 -7.74
C PHE A 113 -20.22 -17.29 -7.81
N ASP A 114 -19.60 -17.73 -8.90
CA ASP A 114 -19.19 -19.12 -9.10
C ASP A 114 -18.06 -19.48 -8.12
N PHE A 115 -18.40 -20.28 -7.09
CA PHE A 115 -17.47 -20.69 -6.05
C PHE A 115 -16.43 -21.71 -6.54
N ASP A 116 -16.57 -22.22 -7.77
CA ASP A 116 -15.63 -23.19 -8.36
C ASP A 116 -14.29 -22.54 -8.79
N LYS A 117 -14.19 -21.20 -8.77
CA LYS A 117 -12.94 -20.45 -9.05
C LYS A 117 -12.12 -20.11 -7.80
N LYS A 118 -12.19 -20.95 -6.77
CA LYS A 118 -11.33 -20.83 -5.59
C LYS A 118 -9.89 -21.16 -5.96
N LEU A 119 -8.97 -20.23 -5.71
CA LEU A 119 -7.54 -20.46 -5.96
C LEU A 119 -6.87 -21.21 -4.80
N PHE A 120 -6.99 -20.65 -3.58
CA PHE A 120 -6.35 -21.19 -2.38
C PHE A 120 -7.00 -20.59 -1.12
N SER A 121 -6.55 -21.04 0.05
CA SER A 121 -6.89 -20.44 1.35
C SER A 121 -5.61 -20.06 2.08
N VAL A 122 -5.64 -18.94 2.80
CA VAL A 122 -4.56 -18.54 3.72
C VAL A 122 -5.10 -18.36 5.12
N ASN A 123 -4.26 -18.63 6.12
CA ASN A 123 -4.61 -18.47 7.52
C ASN A 123 -3.88 -17.27 8.10
N LEU A 124 -4.61 -16.46 8.87
CA LEU A 124 -4.07 -15.44 9.75
C LEU A 124 -4.07 -15.94 11.18
N THR A 125 -3.02 -15.63 11.93
CA THR A 125 -3.03 -15.87 13.38
C THR A 125 -4.02 -14.96 14.09
N SER A 126 -4.41 -15.31 15.32
CA SER A 126 -5.25 -14.44 16.17
C SER A 126 -4.66 -13.03 16.25
N ASP A 127 -3.36 -12.90 16.57
CA ASP A 127 -2.65 -11.62 16.61
C ASP A 127 -2.67 -10.85 15.27
N GLU A 128 -2.46 -11.56 14.16
CA GLU A 128 -2.52 -10.95 12.83
C GLU A 128 -3.92 -10.45 12.50
N PHE A 129 -4.96 -11.18 12.90
CA PHE A 129 -6.35 -10.78 12.71
C PHE A 129 -6.76 -9.63 13.65
N MET A 130 -6.24 -9.57 14.88
CA MET A 130 -6.49 -8.46 15.79
C MET A 130 -5.96 -7.12 15.22
N ASN A 131 -4.87 -7.16 14.46
CA ASN A 131 -4.36 -6.01 13.70
C ASN A 131 -5.26 -5.62 12.50
N LEU A 132 -6.22 -6.47 12.15
CA LEU A 132 -7.24 -6.24 11.14
C LEU A 132 -8.60 -5.87 11.77
N LEU A 133 -8.66 -5.55 13.06
CA LEU A 133 -9.97 -5.24 13.64
C LEU A 133 -10.63 -4.03 12.95
N PRO A 134 -11.96 -4.08 12.81
CA PRO A 134 -12.74 -3.05 12.15
C PRO A 134 -12.53 -1.68 12.81
N HIS A 135 -12.20 -0.68 11.99
CA HIS A 135 -12.18 0.71 12.38
C HIS A 135 -13.36 1.44 11.74
N LYS A 136 -14.03 2.32 12.50
CA LYS A 136 -15.06 3.20 11.94
C LYS A 136 -14.37 4.32 11.19
N GLU A 137 -14.45 4.30 9.86
CA GLU A 137 -13.95 5.41 9.05
C GLU A 137 -15.10 6.28 8.54
N ASN A 138 -14.92 7.59 8.68
CA ASN A 138 -15.86 8.60 8.21
C ASN A 138 -15.51 8.99 6.78
N TYR A 139 -16.28 8.49 5.82
CA TYR A 139 -16.13 8.89 4.43
C TYR A 139 -16.96 10.14 4.16
N LYS A 140 -16.29 11.29 4.06
CA LYS A 140 -16.91 12.51 3.53
C LYS A 140 -17.09 12.34 2.03
N ARG A 141 -18.33 12.45 1.56
CA ARG A 141 -18.64 12.39 0.13
C ARG A 141 -18.02 13.61 -0.56
N THR A 142 -16.94 13.40 -1.31
CA THR A 142 -16.36 14.44 -2.17
C THR A 142 -17.35 14.71 -3.31
N GLY A 143 -18.07 15.83 -3.20
CA GLY A 143 -19.12 16.23 -4.15
C GLY A 143 -20.35 16.91 -3.55
N ALA A 144 -20.38 17.21 -2.25
CA ALA A 144 -21.43 18.07 -1.69
C ALA A 144 -21.06 19.55 -1.90
N MET A 145 -21.35 20.09 -3.08
CA MET A 145 -21.31 21.53 -3.35
C MET A 145 -22.61 22.23 -2.94
N ASN A 146 -23.59 21.51 -2.38
CA ASN A 146 -24.86 22.08 -1.92
C ASN A 146 -25.05 21.83 -0.43
N GLU A 147 -25.14 22.92 0.33
CA GLU A 147 -25.25 22.96 1.80
C GLU A 147 -26.53 22.33 2.38
N SER A 148 -27.48 21.91 1.54
CA SER A 148 -28.77 21.34 1.95
C SER A 148 -28.79 19.81 2.18
N ARG A 149 -27.65 19.10 2.05
CA ARG A 149 -27.56 17.63 2.28
C ARG A 149 -26.47 17.25 3.28
N LYS A 150 -26.34 18.00 4.39
CA LYS A 150 -25.36 17.75 5.46
C LYS A 150 -25.60 16.46 6.28
N SER A 151 -26.71 15.73 6.10
CA SER A 151 -27.04 14.58 6.96
C SER A 151 -26.52 13.21 6.53
N ASN A 152 -25.97 13.01 5.32
CA ASN A 152 -25.59 11.67 4.86
C ASN A 152 -24.08 11.42 4.91
N GLN A 153 -23.51 11.45 6.12
CA GLN A 153 -22.24 10.79 6.39
C GLN A 153 -22.48 9.28 6.34
N ARG A 154 -21.74 8.57 5.49
CA ARG A 154 -21.81 7.10 5.46
C ARG A 154 -20.69 6.55 6.31
N HIS A 155 -21.07 5.84 7.37
CA HIS A 155 -20.14 5.11 8.21
C HIS A 155 -19.89 3.75 7.57
N TYR A 156 -18.63 3.47 7.29
CA TYR A 156 -18.21 2.14 6.87
C TYR A 156 -17.34 1.55 7.95
N ILE A 157 -17.68 0.33 8.33
CA ILE A 157 -16.81 -0.53 9.11
C ILE A 157 -15.81 -1.10 8.10
N VAL A 158 -14.56 -0.66 8.18
CA VAL A 158 -13.47 -1.03 7.25
C VAL A 158 -12.22 -1.43 8.00
N PHE A 159 -11.36 -2.20 7.35
CA PHE A 159 -10.03 -2.48 7.86
C PHE A 159 -9.20 -1.19 7.93
N GLN A 160 -8.38 -1.04 8.97
CA GLN A 160 -7.51 0.14 9.15
C GLN A 160 -6.59 0.39 7.94
N GLN A 161 -6.77 1.52 7.26
CA GLN A 161 -6.03 1.86 6.05
C GLN A 161 -4.51 1.65 6.20
N ARG A 162 -3.87 1.19 5.13
CA ARG A 162 -2.43 0.88 4.99
C ARG A 162 -1.90 -0.32 5.79
N HIS A 163 -2.54 -0.75 6.87
CA HIS A 163 -2.09 -1.93 7.62
C HIS A 163 -2.61 -3.24 7.01
N TRP A 164 -3.91 -3.34 6.72
CA TRP A 164 -4.49 -4.59 6.23
C TRP A 164 -3.99 -5.01 4.85
N THR A 165 -3.82 -4.04 3.95
CA THR A 165 -3.32 -4.29 2.59
C THR A 165 -1.93 -4.92 2.61
N ARG A 166 -1.05 -4.46 3.50
CA ARG A 166 0.31 -4.99 3.68
C ARG A 166 0.27 -6.42 4.23
N LEU A 167 -0.51 -6.66 5.27
CA LEU A 167 -0.61 -7.97 5.92
C LEU A 167 -1.13 -9.03 4.93
N LEU A 168 -2.21 -8.72 4.21
CA LEU A 168 -2.74 -9.64 3.20
C LEU A 168 -1.77 -9.82 2.03
N TYR A 169 -1.12 -8.76 1.57
CA TYR A 169 -0.15 -8.87 0.49
C TYR A 169 0.97 -9.87 0.84
N ASN A 170 1.47 -9.84 2.08
CA ASN A 170 2.50 -10.76 2.56
C ASN A 170 2.04 -12.23 2.57
N LYS A 171 0.74 -12.49 2.80
CA LYS A 171 0.16 -13.85 2.83
C LYS A 171 -0.20 -14.35 1.43
N LEU A 172 -0.71 -13.48 0.57
CA LEU A 172 -1.20 -13.85 -0.76
C LEU A 172 -0.06 -13.97 -1.79
N ASP A 173 0.94 -13.09 -1.75
CA ASP A 173 2.00 -13.05 -2.78
C ASP A 173 2.75 -14.39 -2.93
N PRO A 174 3.19 -15.07 -1.85
CA PRO A 174 3.88 -16.35 -1.97
C PRO A 174 3.02 -17.44 -2.62
N GLN A 175 1.73 -17.48 -2.29
CA GLN A 175 0.79 -18.47 -2.84
C GLN A 175 0.52 -18.23 -4.32
N LEU A 176 0.40 -16.97 -4.73
CA LEU A 176 0.23 -16.62 -6.15
C LEU A 176 1.48 -16.99 -6.96
N ARG A 177 2.68 -16.84 -6.39
CA ARG A 177 3.93 -17.29 -7.03
C ARG A 177 3.99 -18.80 -7.18
N ALA A 178 3.59 -19.55 -6.15
CA ALA A 178 3.53 -21.00 -6.20
C ALA A 178 2.59 -21.49 -7.31
N LEU A 179 1.49 -20.77 -7.54
CA LEU A 179 0.53 -21.02 -8.63
C LEU A 179 0.96 -20.41 -9.98
N GLN A 180 2.17 -19.87 -10.09
CA GLN A 180 2.69 -19.23 -11.30
C GLN A 180 1.81 -18.08 -11.84
N ILE A 181 1.03 -17.43 -10.98
CA ILE A 181 0.20 -16.28 -11.35
C ILE A 181 1.08 -15.02 -11.33
N PRO A 182 1.33 -14.35 -12.47
CA PRO A 182 2.26 -13.22 -12.58
C PRO A 182 1.69 -11.88 -12.08
N CYS A 183 0.42 -11.82 -11.67
CA CYS A 183 -0.28 -10.61 -11.23
C CYS A 183 0.31 -9.90 -10.00
N SER A 184 0.54 -8.58 -10.12
CA SER A 184 0.72 -7.70 -8.95
C SER A 184 -0.65 -7.23 -8.43
N ILE A 185 -1.09 -7.75 -7.28
CA ILE A 185 -2.38 -7.43 -6.68
C ILE A 185 -2.38 -6.05 -6.02
N ILE A 186 -3.40 -5.24 -6.29
CA ILE A 186 -3.70 -3.97 -5.63
C ILE A 186 -5.08 -4.08 -5.01
N PHE A 187 -5.14 -3.96 -3.68
CA PHE A 187 -6.41 -3.96 -2.95
C PHE A 187 -7.16 -2.64 -3.16
N LYS A 188 -8.46 -2.73 -3.44
CA LYS A 188 -9.32 -1.57 -3.70
C LYS A 188 -10.32 -1.30 -2.59
N ARG A 189 -10.98 -2.35 -2.12
CA ARG A 189 -12.15 -2.23 -1.23
C ARG A 189 -12.12 -3.35 -0.20
N ASN A 190 -12.64 -3.04 0.97
CA ASN A 190 -13.00 -4.03 1.96
C ASN A 190 -14.34 -3.69 2.58
N LYS A 191 -15.04 -4.70 3.09
CA LYS A 191 -16.32 -4.54 3.76
C LYS A 191 -16.50 -5.63 4.81
N PHE A 192 -16.96 -5.22 5.99
CA PHE A 192 -17.49 -6.12 7.01
C PHE A 192 -19.00 -6.25 6.89
N TYR A 193 -19.51 -7.42 7.27
CA TYR A 193 -20.93 -7.70 7.37
C TYR A 193 -21.28 -8.02 8.82
N ALA A 194 -22.53 -7.74 9.19
CA ALA A 194 -23.04 -8.10 10.50
C ALA A 194 -23.04 -9.62 10.70
N SER A 195 -22.98 -10.06 11.96
CA SER A 195 -23.08 -11.47 12.33
C SER A 195 -24.37 -12.10 11.79
N GLY A 196 -24.29 -13.28 11.20
CA GLY A 196 -25.42 -14.01 10.59
C GLY A 196 -25.55 -13.88 9.06
N VAL A 197 -24.69 -13.11 8.39
CA VAL A 197 -24.59 -13.06 6.92
C VAL A 197 -23.60 -14.12 6.43
N LYS A 198 -23.78 -14.64 5.21
CA LYS A 198 -22.97 -15.71 4.57
C LYS A 198 -21.44 -15.50 4.64
N ASN A 199 -20.99 -14.25 4.69
CA ASN A 199 -19.57 -13.90 4.79
C ASN A 199 -19.39 -12.79 5.84
N TYR A 200 -18.50 -12.99 6.80
CA TYR A 200 -18.12 -12.00 7.80
C TYR A 200 -17.38 -10.79 7.21
N ALA A 201 -16.43 -11.00 6.29
CA ALA A 201 -15.73 -9.91 5.63
C ALA A 201 -15.34 -10.25 4.19
N THR A 202 -15.26 -9.23 3.34
CA THR A 202 -14.82 -9.36 1.95
C THR A 202 -13.81 -8.29 1.59
N MET A 203 -12.83 -8.65 0.76
CA MET A 203 -11.80 -7.75 0.25
C MET A 203 -11.65 -7.95 -1.25
N GLU A 204 -11.72 -6.86 -2.00
CA GLU A 204 -11.58 -6.87 -3.45
C GLU A 204 -10.23 -6.31 -3.86
N ALA A 205 -9.58 -6.96 -4.81
CA ALA A 205 -8.31 -6.56 -5.33
C ALA A 205 -8.24 -6.80 -6.84
N ASN A 206 -7.35 -6.08 -7.53
CA ASN A 206 -7.15 -6.31 -8.95
C ASN A 206 -5.67 -6.22 -9.34
N CYS A 207 -5.34 -6.79 -10.48
CA CYS A 207 -4.08 -6.51 -11.14
C CYS A 207 -4.22 -5.28 -12.04
N ARG A 208 -3.30 -4.32 -11.93
CA ARG A 208 -3.31 -3.11 -12.79
C ARG A 208 -2.94 -3.42 -14.24
N GLU A 209 -2.20 -4.49 -14.49
CA GLU A 209 -1.62 -4.77 -15.80
C GLU A 209 -2.53 -5.63 -16.67
N CYS A 210 -2.90 -6.82 -16.18
CA CYS A 210 -3.80 -7.71 -16.91
C CYS A 210 -5.28 -7.48 -16.59
N GLY A 211 -5.59 -6.68 -15.57
CA GLY A 211 -6.97 -6.43 -15.15
C GLY A 211 -7.66 -7.62 -14.49
N ALA A 212 -6.90 -8.64 -14.05
CA ALA A 212 -7.44 -9.75 -13.27
C ALA A 212 -8.04 -9.24 -11.97
N ASP A 213 -9.19 -9.77 -11.58
CA ASP A 213 -9.92 -9.36 -10.37
C ASP A 213 -9.91 -10.52 -9.37
N PHE A 214 -9.61 -10.19 -8.13
CA PHE A 214 -9.50 -11.11 -7.01
C PHE A 214 -10.50 -10.74 -5.91
N LEU A 215 -11.06 -11.75 -5.29
CA LEU A 215 -11.94 -11.61 -4.13
C LEU A 215 -11.41 -12.47 -2.99
N CYS A 216 -11.22 -11.87 -1.83
CA CYS A 216 -10.88 -12.57 -0.60
C CYS A 216 -12.09 -12.54 0.33
N ILE A 217 -12.42 -13.68 0.93
CA ILE A 217 -13.60 -13.86 1.77
C ILE A 217 -13.18 -14.44 3.12
N ILE A 218 -13.67 -13.83 4.20
CA ILE A 218 -13.71 -14.42 5.55
C ILE A 218 -15.16 -14.82 5.78
N LYS A 219 -15.41 -16.11 5.98
CA LYS A 219 -16.78 -16.64 6.13
C LYS A 219 -17.32 -16.36 7.51
N ASP A 220 -16.59 -16.80 8.52
CA ASP A 220 -17.04 -16.78 9.90
C ASP A 220 -16.29 -15.70 10.70
N LEU A 221 -16.96 -15.12 11.70
CA LEU A 221 -16.29 -14.30 12.70
C LEU A 221 -15.26 -15.20 13.40
N PRO A 222 -13.98 -14.85 13.41
CA PRO A 222 -12.99 -15.68 14.10
C PRO A 222 -13.25 -15.69 15.60
N GLU A 223 -13.20 -16.88 16.17
CA GLU A 223 -13.24 -17.11 17.62
C GLU A 223 -11.96 -16.57 18.27
N GLU A 224 -12.06 -16.13 19.53
CA GLU A 224 -10.90 -15.70 20.30
C GLU A 224 -9.85 -16.82 20.31
N ASP A 225 -8.61 -16.48 19.99
CA ASP A 225 -7.46 -17.39 19.90
C ASP A 225 -7.48 -18.42 18.75
N HIS A 226 -8.34 -18.25 17.75
CA HIS A 226 -8.35 -19.11 16.57
C HIS A 226 -7.84 -18.42 15.29
N ASN A 227 -7.16 -19.21 14.46
CA ASN A 227 -6.65 -18.73 13.19
C ASN A 227 -7.80 -18.40 12.24
N THR A 228 -7.77 -17.21 11.66
CA THR A 228 -8.79 -16.78 10.70
C THR A 228 -8.47 -17.28 9.30
N ARG A 229 -9.39 -18.03 8.70
CA ARG A 229 -9.26 -18.49 7.31
C ARG A 229 -9.76 -17.44 6.32
N ILE A 230 -8.91 -17.13 5.33
CA ILE A 230 -9.24 -16.30 4.19
C ILE A 230 -9.25 -17.16 2.93
N ASP A 231 -10.40 -17.22 2.27
CA ASP A 231 -10.56 -17.89 0.99
C ASP A 231 -10.36 -16.90 -0.15
N VAL A 232 -9.54 -17.26 -1.15
CA VAL A 232 -9.15 -16.37 -2.26
C VAL A 232 -9.70 -16.93 -3.57
N PHE A 233 -10.38 -16.07 -4.31
CA PHE A 233 -11.06 -16.38 -5.56
C PHE A 233 -10.57 -15.46 -6.67
N MET A 234 -10.51 -15.98 -7.90
CA MET A 234 -10.26 -15.17 -9.10
C MET A 234 -11.60 -14.91 -9.80
N LYS A 235 -12.08 -13.66 -9.76
CA LYS A 235 -13.32 -13.24 -10.44
C LYS A 235 -13.12 -13.15 -11.95
N LYS A 236 -11.97 -12.60 -12.35
CA LYS A 236 -11.60 -12.41 -13.76
C LYS A 236 -10.21 -12.98 -13.99
N GLU A 237 -10.13 -13.86 -14.97
CA GLU A 237 -8.90 -14.59 -15.30
C GLU A 237 -7.77 -13.65 -15.72
N CYS A 238 -6.56 -14.03 -15.33
CA CYS A 238 -5.36 -13.40 -15.83
C CYS A 238 -5.21 -13.72 -17.31
N LEU A 239 -5.20 -12.69 -18.16
CA LEU A 239 -4.81 -12.86 -19.56
C LEU A 239 -3.30 -13.15 -19.59
N ILE A 240 -2.95 -14.44 -19.62
CA ILE A 240 -1.58 -14.97 -19.53
C ILE A 240 -0.65 -14.36 -20.61
N SER A 241 -1.21 -13.85 -21.70
CA SER A 241 -0.47 -13.26 -22.83
C SER A 241 0.19 -11.90 -22.54
N HIS A 242 -0.08 -11.26 -21.40
CA HIS A 242 0.51 -9.94 -21.09
C HIS A 242 1.81 -10.05 -20.28
N LYS A 243 2.86 -9.38 -20.76
CA LYS A 243 4.05 -9.09 -19.95
C LYS A 243 3.65 -8.19 -18.79
N HIS A 244 3.92 -8.66 -17.59
CA HIS A 244 3.78 -7.89 -16.36
C HIS A 244 5.10 -7.15 -16.11
N ASP A 245 5.15 -5.88 -16.53
CA ASP A 245 6.34 -5.02 -16.46
C ASP A 245 6.44 -4.28 -15.12
N MET A 246 5.32 -4.13 -14.42
CA MET A 246 5.23 -3.60 -13.07
C MET A 246 5.89 -4.59 -12.14
N VAL A 247 7.14 -4.30 -11.84
CA VAL A 247 7.86 -4.91 -10.72
C VAL A 247 7.00 -4.77 -9.47
N ARG A 248 6.51 -5.91 -8.98
CA ARG A 248 5.71 -6.01 -7.75
C ARG A 248 6.36 -5.22 -6.61
N PRO A 249 5.59 -4.47 -5.81
CA PRO A 249 6.12 -3.86 -4.60
C PRO A 249 6.82 -4.92 -3.76
N ILE A 250 8.05 -4.65 -3.33
CA ILE A 250 8.77 -5.53 -2.41
C ILE A 250 7.92 -5.62 -1.15
N SER A 251 7.46 -6.82 -0.80
CA SER A 251 6.72 -7.03 0.45
C SER A 251 7.59 -6.56 1.62
N ASP A 252 7.01 -6.00 2.68
CA ASP A 252 7.85 -5.40 3.72
C ASP A 252 8.71 -6.43 4.46
N ALA A 253 8.24 -7.67 4.59
CA ALA A 253 9.04 -8.77 5.12
C ALA A 253 10.23 -9.08 4.20
N PHE A 254 10.00 -9.15 2.88
CA PHE A 254 11.07 -9.35 1.91
C PHE A 254 12.01 -8.14 1.84
N ARG A 255 11.49 -6.92 2.02
CA ARG A 255 12.27 -5.68 2.09
C ARG A 255 13.21 -5.69 3.29
N GLN A 256 12.74 -6.12 4.45
CA GLN A 256 13.56 -6.28 5.64
C GLN A 256 14.65 -7.35 5.45
N GLN A 257 14.30 -8.53 4.93
CA GLN A 257 15.27 -9.59 4.62
C GLN A 257 16.34 -9.13 3.64
N ILE A 258 15.94 -8.44 2.56
CA ILE A 258 16.87 -7.89 1.57
C ILE A 258 17.76 -6.82 2.22
N SER A 259 17.19 -5.87 2.96
CA SER A 259 17.98 -4.80 3.59
C SER A 259 18.99 -5.38 4.57
N GLN A 260 18.60 -6.37 5.36
CA GLN A 260 19.47 -7.04 6.32
C GLN A 260 20.63 -7.73 5.60
N LYS A 261 20.31 -8.53 4.56
CA LYS A 261 21.32 -9.17 3.72
C LYS A 261 22.28 -8.17 3.08
N LEU A 262 21.79 -7.03 2.58
CA LEU A 262 22.61 -5.98 1.96
C LEU A 262 23.56 -5.27 2.95
N VAL A 263 23.18 -5.21 4.24
CA VAL A 263 24.01 -4.65 5.30
C VAL A 263 25.01 -5.70 5.78
N ASP A 264 24.56 -6.90 6.15
CA ASP A 264 25.41 -7.96 6.73
C ASP A 264 26.50 -8.43 5.77
N THR A 265 26.15 -8.58 4.49
CA THR A 265 27.12 -9.03 3.45
C THR A 265 27.88 -7.87 2.82
N ASN A 266 27.58 -6.63 3.21
CA ASN A 266 28.10 -5.40 2.61
C ASN A 266 28.02 -5.35 1.07
N ILE A 267 27.03 -6.01 0.46
CA ILE A 267 26.85 -6.02 -0.99
C ILE A 267 26.22 -4.70 -1.45
N ALA A 268 26.72 -4.16 -2.56
CA ALA A 268 26.12 -2.99 -3.19
C ALA A 268 24.72 -3.33 -3.77
N PRO A 269 23.69 -2.47 -3.63
CA PRO A 269 22.36 -2.70 -4.21
C PRO A 269 22.37 -3.04 -5.72
N SER A 270 23.32 -2.48 -6.49
CA SER A 270 23.50 -2.77 -7.91
C SER A 270 24.07 -4.17 -8.18
N GLN A 271 24.96 -4.65 -7.32
CA GLN A 271 25.53 -5.98 -7.40
C GLN A 271 24.50 -7.04 -6.98
N TYR A 272 23.76 -6.79 -5.90
CA TYR A 272 22.65 -7.65 -5.49
C TYR A 272 21.61 -7.80 -6.60
N ARG A 273 21.25 -6.70 -7.27
CA ARG A 273 20.32 -6.72 -8.40
C ARG A 273 20.84 -7.58 -9.56
N ARG A 274 22.14 -7.52 -9.88
CA ARG A 274 22.78 -8.36 -10.91
C ARG A 274 22.73 -9.85 -10.53
N LEU A 275 23.02 -10.19 -9.28
CA LEU A 275 22.93 -11.56 -8.77
C LEU A 275 21.50 -12.12 -8.82
N MET A 276 20.51 -11.30 -8.48
CA MET A 276 19.10 -11.67 -8.58
C MET A 276 18.66 -11.81 -10.03
N ALA A 277 19.11 -10.92 -10.93
CA ALA A 277 18.81 -11.02 -12.36
C ALA A 277 19.36 -12.32 -12.98
N ALA A 278 20.55 -12.75 -12.57
CA ALA A 278 21.11 -14.04 -12.98
C ALA A 278 20.27 -15.24 -12.50
N LYS A 279 19.61 -15.12 -11.34
CA LYS A 279 18.73 -16.14 -10.76
C LYS A 279 17.26 -16.05 -11.20
N SER A 280 16.87 -14.91 -11.78
CA SER A 280 15.47 -14.54 -12.02
C SER A 280 14.73 -15.32 -13.11
N LYS A 281 15.37 -16.26 -13.80
CA LYS A 281 14.63 -17.26 -14.61
C LYS A 281 13.74 -18.17 -13.76
N ILE A 282 13.97 -18.24 -12.44
CA ILE A 282 13.32 -19.18 -11.51
C ILE A 282 12.53 -18.45 -10.39
N ASP A 283 13.01 -17.31 -9.87
CA ASP A 283 12.50 -16.72 -8.60
C ASP A 283 11.63 -15.44 -8.71
N GLY A 284 11.24 -15.03 -9.92
CA GLY A 284 10.33 -13.89 -10.13
C GLY A 284 11.00 -12.51 -10.28
N PRO A 285 10.23 -11.41 -10.20
CA PRO A 285 10.66 -10.10 -10.68
C PRO A 285 11.72 -9.45 -9.79
N VAL A 286 12.79 -8.97 -10.42
CA VAL A 286 13.93 -8.33 -9.75
C VAL A 286 13.55 -6.93 -9.24
N PRO A 287 13.76 -6.62 -7.95
CA PRO A 287 13.45 -5.30 -7.40
C PRO A 287 14.16 -4.13 -8.11
N LYS A 288 13.51 -2.96 -8.12
CA LYS A 288 14.11 -1.72 -8.65
C LYS A 288 15.30 -1.28 -7.80
N LEU A 289 16.33 -0.74 -8.45
CA LEU A 289 17.55 -0.29 -7.76
C LEU A 289 17.28 0.80 -6.72
N GLY A 290 16.40 1.76 -7.01
CA GLY A 290 16.01 2.80 -6.06
C GLY A 290 15.38 2.24 -4.79
N ALA A 291 14.51 1.23 -4.92
CA ALA A 291 13.88 0.57 -3.78
C ALA A 291 14.91 -0.16 -2.90
N LEU A 292 15.90 -0.83 -3.52
CA LEU A 292 17.00 -1.48 -2.79
C LEU A 292 17.89 -0.47 -2.05
N ARG A 293 18.22 0.66 -2.68
CA ARG A 293 18.99 1.74 -2.05
C ARG A 293 18.25 2.32 -0.85
N GLN A 294 16.97 2.62 -1.02
CA GLN A 294 16.11 3.16 0.04
C GLN A 294 15.99 2.17 1.21
N ALA A 295 15.76 0.89 0.93
CA ALA A 295 15.68 -0.14 1.97
C ALA A 295 16.99 -0.28 2.77
N LYS A 296 18.15 -0.29 2.09
CA LYS A 296 19.46 -0.29 2.76
C LYS A 296 19.64 0.97 3.62
N TYR A 297 19.34 2.14 3.07
CA TYR A 297 19.45 3.41 3.79
C TYR A 297 18.59 3.45 5.05
N GLU A 298 17.31 3.04 4.96
CA GLU A 298 16.39 3.02 6.11
C GLU A 298 16.89 2.12 7.22
N LEU A 299 17.43 0.93 6.88
CA LEU A 299 17.99 0.02 7.87
C LEU A 299 19.24 0.61 8.52
N VAL A 300 20.19 1.12 7.71
CA VAL A 300 21.41 1.76 8.23
C VAL A 300 21.05 2.95 9.12
N LYS A 301 20.07 3.78 8.72
CA LYS A 301 19.62 4.91 9.52
C LYS A 301 19.06 4.47 10.87
N LYS A 302 18.28 3.38 10.92
CA LYS A 302 17.76 2.81 12.18
C LYS A 302 18.85 2.28 13.10
N GLN A 303 19.98 1.84 12.54
CA GLN A 303 21.13 1.33 13.29
C GLN A 303 22.09 2.44 13.76
N ARG A 304 21.89 3.71 13.34
CA ARG A 304 22.74 4.81 13.80
C ARG A 304 22.42 5.18 15.24
N LEU A 305 23.46 5.49 16.02
CA LEU A 305 23.34 6.04 17.37
C LEU A 305 22.75 7.47 17.40
N ASP A 306 22.93 8.20 16.29
CA ASP A 306 22.35 9.53 16.10
C ASP A 306 22.09 9.81 14.61
N ASN A 307 21.15 10.72 14.32
CA ASN A 307 20.92 11.21 12.97
C ASN A 307 22.06 12.13 12.50
N ASP A 308 22.63 12.92 13.41
CA ASP A 308 23.80 13.74 13.15
C ASP A 308 25.07 12.87 13.18
N PRO A 309 25.84 12.79 12.08
CA PRO A 309 27.06 12.00 12.04
C PRO A 309 28.11 12.41 13.07
N ILE A 310 28.21 13.70 13.43
CA ILE A 310 29.19 14.17 14.43
C ILE A 310 28.79 13.67 15.81
N MET A 311 27.51 13.84 16.17
CA MET A 311 26.99 13.33 17.44
C MET A 311 27.02 11.80 17.51
N ALA A 312 26.82 11.10 16.39
CA ALA A 312 26.97 9.65 16.34
C ALA A 312 28.40 9.21 16.67
N ILE A 313 29.42 9.86 16.09
CA ILE A 313 30.84 9.57 16.39
C ILE A 313 31.18 9.91 17.84
N TRP A 314 30.67 11.04 18.35
CA TRP A 314 30.85 11.40 19.76
C TRP A 314 30.20 10.38 20.70
N LYS A 315 28.98 9.92 20.39
CA LYS A 315 28.32 8.83 21.14
C LYS A 315 29.12 7.53 21.07
N MET A 316 29.67 7.17 19.90
CA MET A 316 30.56 6.01 19.79
C MET A 316 31.78 6.15 20.73
N LYS A 317 32.36 7.34 20.86
CA LYS A 317 33.49 7.57 21.78
C LYS A 317 33.11 7.34 23.26
N VAL A 318 31.87 7.67 23.64
CA VAL A 318 31.40 7.63 25.04
C VAL A 318 30.77 6.27 25.39
N GLU A 319 30.08 5.62 24.46
CA GLU A 319 29.38 4.35 24.69
C GLU A 319 30.34 3.15 24.80
N SER A 320 29.99 2.18 25.65
CA SER A 320 30.87 1.06 26.05
C SER A 320 31.31 0.15 24.91
N ASN A 321 30.52 0.05 23.84
CA ASN A 321 30.78 -0.88 22.74
C ASN A 321 32.00 -0.49 21.88
N TYR A 322 32.44 0.76 21.95
CA TYR A 322 33.59 1.29 21.22
C TYR A 322 34.57 2.04 22.12
N ALA A 323 34.42 1.88 23.43
CA ALA A 323 35.22 2.57 24.44
C ALA A 323 36.72 2.27 24.22
N GLY A 324 37.52 3.33 24.15
CA GLY A 324 38.97 3.22 23.92
C GLY A 324 39.40 3.04 22.46
N ALA A 325 38.48 2.89 21.51
CA ALA A 325 38.82 2.90 20.08
C ALA A 325 38.99 4.33 19.55
N ILE A 326 38.04 5.23 19.87
CA ILE A 326 38.09 6.64 19.47
C ILE A 326 38.79 7.45 20.57
N GLN A 327 39.98 7.94 20.28
CA GLN A 327 40.81 8.69 21.22
C GLN A 327 40.43 10.18 21.24
N ASN A 328 40.29 10.78 20.05
CA ASN A 328 40.00 12.20 19.94
C ASN A 328 39.14 12.54 18.73
N ILE A 329 38.39 13.64 18.82
CA ILE A 329 37.53 14.17 17.76
C ILE A 329 37.75 15.68 17.72
N GLY A 330 38.17 16.20 16.56
CA GLY A 330 38.22 17.63 16.27
C GLY A 330 37.07 18.03 15.36
N LEU A 331 36.58 19.25 15.52
CA LEU A 331 35.52 19.82 14.67
C LEU A 331 36.07 20.79 13.63
N ASP A 332 37.10 21.56 13.96
CA ASP A 332 37.76 22.50 13.06
C ASP A 332 39.28 22.55 13.30
N PRO A 333 40.10 21.88 12.46
CA PRO A 333 39.68 21.02 11.36
C PRO A 333 38.96 19.76 11.86
N PHE A 334 38.04 19.22 11.04
CA PHE A 334 37.38 17.96 11.38
C PHE A 334 38.38 16.80 11.32
N PHE A 335 38.56 16.09 12.43
CA PHE A 335 39.35 14.86 12.49
C PHE A 335 38.76 13.87 13.49
N VAL A 336 39.00 12.59 13.24
CA VAL A 336 38.73 11.51 14.19
C VAL A 336 40.01 10.72 14.36
N TYR A 337 40.60 10.80 15.55
CA TYR A 337 41.76 10.02 15.93
C TYR A 337 41.29 8.76 16.64
N PHE A 338 41.55 7.61 16.03
CA PHE A 338 41.15 6.31 16.54
C PHE A 338 42.30 5.30 16.42
N TRP A 339 42.26 4.26 17.23
CA TRP A 339 43.20 3.15 17.18
C TRP A 339 42.51 1.90 16.61
N ASP A 340 43.25 1.16 15.79
CA ASP A 340 42.83 -0.18 15.41
C ASP A 340 43.11 -1.18 16.55
N ASN A 341 42.54 -2.39 16.43
CA ASN A 341 42.71 -3.43 17.46
C ASN A 341 44.18 -3.83 17.68
N THR A 342 45.00 -3.76 16.64
CA THR A 342 46.43 -4.09 16.71
C THR A 342 47.21 -3.03 17.49
N GLN A 343 46.89 -1.76 17.28
CA GLN A 343 47.45 -0.60 17.97
C GLN A 343 47.02 -0.59 19.45
N ILE A 344 45.74 -0.86 19.74
CA ILE A 344 45.26 -1.02 21.12
C ILE A 344 46.01 -2.15 21.82
N HIS A 345 46.16 -3.31 21.16
CA HIS A 345 46.88 -4.44 21.73
C HIS A 345 48.37 -4.12 21.96
N ALA A 346 49.03 -3.48 20.99
CA ALA A 346 50.42 -3.07 21.10
C ALA A 346 50.62 -2.04 22.23
N TYR A 347 49.71 -1.08 22.37
CA TYR A 347 49.72 -0.09 23.44
C TYR A 347 49.54 -0.74 24.81
N ASN A 348 48.56 -1.63 24.97
CA ASN A 348 48.33 -2.35 26.23
C ASN A 348 49.56 -3.18 26.62
N LYS A 349 50.14 -3.92 25.66
CA LYS A 349 51.38 -4.69 25.87
C LYS A 349 52.57 -3.79 26.22
N PHE A 350 52.64 -2.60 25.63
CA PHE A 350 53.66 -1.61 25.99
C PHE A 350 53.44 -1.13 27.43
N CYS A 351 52.23 -0.76 27.83
CA CYS A 351 51.89 -0.33 29.18
C CYS A 351 52.16 -1.40 30.26
N GLU A 352 52.05 -2.67 29.92
CA GLU A 352 52.39 -3.80 30.80
C GLU A 352 53.90 -3.97 31.02
N SER A 353 54.75 -3.35 30.19
CA SER A 353 56.22 -3.46 30.32
C SER A 353 56.78 -2.51 31.38
N GLU A 354 57.83 -2.93 32.10
CA GLU A 354 58.51 -2.12 33.12
C GLU A 354 59.23 -0.87 32.57
N TYR A 355 59.45 -0.80 31.25
CA TYR A 355 60.17 0.27 30.54
C TYR A 355 59.25 1.23 29.76
N SER A 356 57.99 1.33 30.17
CA SER A 356 56.93 2.05 29.46
C SER A 356 56.89 3.58 29.68
N LYS A 357 57.92 4.16 30.30
CA LYS A 357 57.98 5.59 30.62
C LYS A 357 59.00 6.31 29.73
N ILE A 358 58.52 7.18 28.87
CA ILE A 358 59.33 8.14 28.12
C ILE A 358 59.18 9.49 28.83
N CYS A 359 60.27 10.01 29.38
CA CYS A 359 60.30 11.37 29.92
C CYS A 359 60.89 12.28 28.85
N VAL A 360 60.20 13.38 28.54
CA VAL A 360 60.67 14.39 27.57
C VAL A 360 60.85 15.70 28.33
N ASP A 361 62.00 16.34 28.19
CA ASP A 361 62.24 17.63 28.84
C ASP A 361 61.53 18.78 28.11
N ALA A 362 61.60 19.98 28.68
CA ALA A 362 60.98 21.18 28.11
C ALA A 362 61.56 21.60 26.74
N THR A 363 62.67 21.00 26.31
CA THR A 363 63.31 21.24 25.00
C THR A 363 62.93 20.18 23.96
N GLY A 364 62.16 19.15 24.34
CA GLY A 364 61.78 18.04 23.46
C GLY A 364 62.77 16.88 23.46
N GLY A 365 63.79 16.90 24.32
CA GLY A 365 64.79 15.83 24.44
C GLY A 365 64.31 14.65 25.28
N VAL A 366 64.66 13.42 24.89
CA VAL A 366 64.31 12.20 25.65
C VAL A 366 65.27 12.03 26.84
N VAL A 367 64.72 12.12 28.05
CA VAL A 367 65.46 12.05 29.32
C VAL A 367 65.60 10.61 29.76
N HIS A 368 66.83 10.20 30.08
CA HIS A 368 67.11 8.87 30.60
C HIS A 368 66.76 8.78 32.09
N LYS A 369 66.32 7.61 32.55
CA LYS A 369 66.00 7.36 33.96
C LYS A 369 67.24 7.64 34.82
N ILE A 370 67.14 8.60 35.75
CA ILE A 370 68.21 8.91 36.70
C ILE A 370 68.44 7.66 37.56
N LYS A 371 69.62 7.04 37.43
CA LYS A 371 70.04 5.95 38.31
C LYS A 371 70.38 6.56 39.66
N LYS A 372 69.65 6.20 40.72
CA LYS A 372 70.06 6.52 42.08
C LYS A 372 71.34 5.72 42.37
N THR A 373 72.44 6.40 42.63
CA THR A 373 73.64 5.79 43.19
C THR A 373 73.29 5.36 44.62
N THR A 374 73.23 4.04 44.84
CA THR A 374 73.16 3.42 46.18
C THR A 374 74.43 3.64 46.95
#